data_AF-A0AAP7L4I7-F1
#
_entry.id   AF-A0AAP7L4I7-F1
#
_cell.length_a   1.000
_cell.length_b   1.000
_cell.length_c   1.000
_cell.angle_alpha   90.00
_cell.angle_beta   90.00
_cell.angle_gamma   90.00
#
_symmetry.space_group_name_H-M   'P 1'
#
loop_
_entity.id
_entity.type
_entity.pdbx_description
1 polymer ?
#
loop_
_entity_poly.entity_id
_entity_poly.type
_entity_poly.pdbx_seq_one_letter_code
_entity_poly.pdbx_strand_id
1 'polypeptide(L)'
;MKKILTALFYSAFISPLANAEALSNGLAPQAAGDYVLLDAHQKNTDVQFRLKLKDKQWIADGSQNAGVSWLPVCEATGECKLVTSSKSDIESFFEQYPHVLNRTDVSCIHNMAFAFCGLTLDKKTDYVMVTLVTNPPQVMPYNRIK
;
A
#
# COMPACT_ATOMS: atom_id res chain seq x y z
N MET A 1 29.83 59.80 -19.69
CA MET A 1 28.58 59.02 -19.73
C MET A 1 28.85 57.66 -20.39
N LYS A 2 28.94 56.60 -19.60
CA LYS A 2 28.42 55.23 -19.83
C LYS A 2 29.11 54.28 -18.84
N LYS A 3 28.29 53.72 -17.95
CA LYS A 3 28.62 52.79 -16.87
C LYS A 3 28.49 51.37 -17.42
N ILE A 4 29.42 50.47 -17.13
CA ILE A 4 29.23 49.01 -17.24
C ILE A 4 30.01 48.40 -16.07
N LEU A 5 29.44 48.41 -14.85
CA LEU A 5 28.71 47.29 -14.22
C LEU A 5 29.53 46.01 -14.07
N THR A 6 30.14 45.93 -12.90
CA THR A 6 30.73 44.79 -12.20
C THR A 6 29.82 43.56 -12.24
N ALA A 7 30.31 42.44 -12.78
CA ALA A 7 29.66 41.14 -12.64
C ALA A 7 30.24 40.42 -11.41
N LEU A 8 29.47 40.40 -10.33
CA LEU A 8 29.68 39.53 -9.17
C LEU A 8 29.38 38.09 -9.58
N PHE A 9 30.41 37.24 -9.64
CA PHE A 9 30.24 35.79 -9.68
C PHE A 9 29.77 35.31 -8.31
N TYR A 10 28.45 35.20 -8.14
CA TYR A 10 27.83 34.49 -7.03
C TYR A 10 27.86 32.99 -7.36
N SER A 11 28.90 32.30 -6.88
CA SER A 11 28.98 30.84 -6.91
C SER A 11 27.98 30.27 -5.91
N ALA A 12 26.75 30.04 -6.35
CA ALA A 12 25.78 29.28 -5.58
C ALA A 12 26.25 27.82 -5.49
N PHE A 13 26.69 27.42 -4.30
CA PHE A 13 26.84 26.02 -3.93
C PHE A 13 25.45 25.38 -3.96
N ILE A 14 25.10 24.75 -5.09
CA ILE A 14 23.95 23.84 -5.16
C ILE A 14 24.45 22.50 -4.62
N SER A 15 24.36 22.33 -3.31
CA SER A 15 24.40 21.01 -2.69
C SER A 15 23.16 20.25 -3.18
N PRO A 16 23.28 19.11 -3.89
CA PRO A 16 22.13 18.24 -4.03
C PRO A 16 21.93 17.62 -2.64
N LEU A 17 20.98 18.18 -1.88
CA LEU A 17 20.26 17.41 -0.88
C LEU A 17 19.58 16.28 -1.66
N ALA A 18 20.29 15.18 -1.84
CA ALA A 18 19.70 13.90 -2.15
C ALA A 18 18.85 13.55 -0.92
N ASN A 19 17.63 14.06 -0.88
CA ASN A 19 16.56 13.44 -0.13
C ASN A 19 16.37 12.07 -0.78
N ALA A 20 17.19 11.11 -0.37
CA ALA A 20 16.83 9.71 -0.43
C ALA A 20 15.67 9.55 0.54
N GLU A 21 14.49 9.99 0.12
CA GLU A 21 13.26 9.47 0.67
C GLU A 21 13.39 7.96 0.47
N ALA A 22 13.60 7.25 1.58
CA ALA A 22 13.60 5.80 1.57
C ALA A 22 12.28 5.41 0.91
N LEU A 23 12.35 4.93 -0.33
CA LEU A 23 11.22 4.36 -1.03
C LEU A 23 10.67 3.31 -0.08
N SER A 24 9.48 3.57 0.48
CA SER A 24 8.59 2.52 0.94
C SER A 24 8.65 1.48 -0.17
N ASN A 25 9.17 0.29 0.11
CA ASN A 25 9.51 -0.71 -0.92
C ASN A 25 8.27 -1.22 -1.68
N GLY A 26 7.11 -0.59 -1.48
CA GLY A 26 5.83 -0.99 -2.00
C GLY A 26 5.46 -2.37 -1.51
N LEU A 27 4.25 -2.78 -1.82
CA LEU A 27 3.92 -4.18 -1.69
C LEU A 27 4.80 -4.97 -2.68
N ALA A 28 5.54 -5.96 -2.20
CA ALA A 28 6.44 -6.74 -3.03
C ALA A 28 5.64 -7.53 -4.10
N PRO A 29 6.17 -7.74 -5.32
CA PRO A 29 5.45 -8.44 -6.40
C PRO A 29 4.92 -9.83 -6.02
N GLN A 30 5.55 -10.49 -5.06
CA GLN A 30 5.18 -11.81 -4.53
C GLN A 30 3.85 -11.80 -3.75
N ALA A 31 3.34 -10.61 -3.42
CA ALA A 31 1.99 -10.42 -2.89
C ALA A 31 0.89 -10.53 -3.97
N ALA A 32 1.23 -10.75 -5.24
CA ALA A 32 0.22 -11.20 -6.20
C ALA A 32 -0.30 -12.59 -5.77
N GLY A 33 -1.61 -12.78 -5.73
CA GLY A 33 -2.21 -14.01 -5.23
C GLY A 33 -3.70 -13.91 -4.97
N ASP A 34 -4.27 -15.04 -4.59
CA ASP A 34 -5.65 -15.13 -4.11
C ASP A 34 -5.64 -15.20 -2.58
N TYR A 35 -6.55 -14.46 -1.97
CA TYR A 35 -6.66 -14.28 -0.54
C TYR A 35 -8.08 -14.56 -0.08
N VAL A 36 -8.24 -15.12 1.10
CA VAL A 36 -9.53 -15.35 1.73
C VAL A 36 -9.65 -14.53 3.00
N LEU A 37 -10.76 -13.79 3.14
CA LEU A 37 -11.07 -13.03 4.33
C LEU A 37 -11.32 -13.99 5.49
N LEU A 38 -10.79 -13.67 6.66
CA LEU A 38 -11.04 -14.43 7.88
C LEU A 38 -12.14 -13.79 8.73
N ASP A 39 -12.97 -14.63 9.35
CA ASP A 39 -13.96 -14.21 10.32
C ASP A 39 -13.33 -13.90 11.70
N ALA A 40 -14.19 -13.51 12.66
CA ALA A 40 -13.78 -13.22 14.04
C ALA A 40 -13.14 -14.43 14.76
N HIS A 41 -13.32 -15.64 14.25
CA HIS A 41 -12.75 -16.88 14.77
C HIS A 41 -11.54 -17.38 13.96
N GLN A 42 -10.98 -16.53 13.08
CA GLN A 42 -9.84 -16.85 12.20
C GLN A 42 -10.13 -17.99 11.21
N LYS A 43 -11.39 -18.18 10.83
CA LYS A 43 -11.80 -19.15 9.81
C LYS A 43 -12.00 -18.48 8.47
N ASN A 44 -11.67 -19.21 7.41
CA ASN A 44 -11.91 -18.76 6.03
C ASN A 44 -13.41 -18.53 5.80
N THR A 45 -13.74 -17.40 5.19
CA THR A 45 -15.09 -17.09 4.67
C THR A 45 -15.20 -17.43 3.18
N ASP A 46 -16.37 -17.20 2.58
CA ASP A 46 -16.55 -17.29 1.13
C ASP A 46 -16.08 -16.03 0.39
N VAL A 47 -15.70 -14.97 1.12
CA VAL A 47 -15.18 -13.72 0.55
C VAL A 47 -13.71 -13.89 0.23
N GLN A 48 -13.38 -13.71 -1.05
CA GLN A 48 -12.01 -13.78 -1.55
C GLN A 48 -11.63 -12.50 -2.29
N PHE A 49 -10.34 -12.18 -2.23
CA PHE A 49 -9.73 -11.05 -2.88
C PHE A 49 -8.55 -11.55 -3.73
N ARG A 50 -8.47 -11.12 -4.98
CA ARG A 50 -7.39 -11.47 -5.88
C ARG A 50 -6.59 -10.23 -6.21
N LEU A 51 -5.30 -10.28 -5.93
CA LEU A 51 -4.37 -9.22 -6.25
C LEU A 51 -3.47 -9.64 -7.41
N LYS A 52 -3.41 -8.83 -8.48
CA LYS A 52 -2.58 -9.08 -9.66
C LYS A 52 -1.68 -7.88 -9.92
N LEU A 53 -0.45 -8.14 -10.35
CA LEU A 53 0.47 -7.10 -10.81
C LEU A 53 0.58 -7.17 -12.33
N LYS A 54 0.10 -6.13 -13.03
CA LYS A 54 0.18 -6.01 -14.50
C LYS A 54 0.97 -4.77 -14.86
N ASP A 55 2.06 -4.91 -15.59
CA ASP A 55 2.91 -3.79 -16.05
C ASP A 55 3.30 -2.81 -14.92
N LYS A 56 3.64 -3.36 -13.74
CA LYS A 56 3.95 -2.64 -12.48
C LYS A 56 2.76 -1.93 -11.81
N GLN A 57 1.55 -2.10 -12.32
CA GLN A 57 0.33 -1.59 -11.70
C GLN A 57 -0.45 -2.72 -11.02
N TRP A 58 -0.82 -2.50 -9.76
CA TRP A 58 -1.69 -3.40 -9.02
C TRP A 58 -3.14 -3.24 -9.46
N ILE A 59 -3.81 -4.37 -9.66
CA ILE A 59 -5.24 -4.47 -9.93
C ILE A 59 -5.85 -5.53 -9.01
N ALA A 60 -7.14 -5.43 -8.75
CA ALA A 60 -7.83 -6.26 -7.78
C ALA A 60 -9.18 -6.77 -8.30
N ASP A 61 -9.48 -8.04 -8.03
CA ASP A 61 -10.81 -8.62 -8.20
C ASP A 61 -11.33 -9.12 -6.83
N GLY A 62 -12.64 -9.22 -6.71
CA GLY A 62 -13.32 -9.76 -5.53
C GLY A 62 -14.27 -10.90 -5.90
N SER A 63 -14.47 -11.82 -4.96
CA SER A 63 -15.43 -12.91 -5.03
C SER A 63 -16.20 -13.00 -3.73
N GLN A 64 -17.50 -13.26 -3.81
CA GLN A 64 -18.36 -13.55 -2.64
C GLN A 64 -18.78 -15.03 -2.55
N ASN A 65 -18.27 -15.89 -3.44
CA ASN A 65 -18.65 -17.29 -3.56
C ASN A 65 -17.42 -18.20 -3.70
N ALA A 66 -16.44 -18.01 -2.81
CA ALA A 66 -15.24 -18.85 -2.70
C ALA A 66 -14.45 -19.02 -4.01
N GLY A 67 -14.43 -17.99 -4.85
CA GLY A 67 -13.65 -17.92 -6.08
C GLY A 67 -14.34 -18.54 -7.30
N VAL A 68 -15.63 -18.91 -7.19
CA VAL A 68 -16.43 -19.42 -8.32
C VAL A 68 -16.65 -18.32 -9.37
N SER A 69 -16.89 -17.07 -8.95
CA SER A 69 -17.02 -15.93 -9.85
C SER A 69 -16.25 -14.72 -9.32
N TRP A 70 -15.52 -14.05 -10.21
CA TRP A 70 -14.71 -12.89 -9.91
C TRP A 70 -15.27 -11.65 -10.57
N LEU A 71 -15.36 -10.56 -9.81
CA LEU A 71 -15.74 -9.24 -10.31
C LEU A 71 -14.59 -8.26 -10.10
N PRO A 72 -14.30 -7.36 -11.05
CA PRO A 72 -13.31 -6.31 -10.85
C PRO A 72 -13.64 -5.46 -9.62
N VAL A 73 -12.64 -5.22 -8.77
CA VAL A 73 -12.72 -4.27 -7.65
C VAL A 73 -11.97 -3.00 -8.03
N CYS A 74 -10.71 -3.11 -8.44
CA CYS A 74 -9.92 -1.98 -8.92
C CYS A 74 -9.14 -2.33 -10.19
N GLU A 75 -9.24 -1.46 -11.18
CA GLU A 75 -8.52 -1.54 -12.44
C GLU A 75 -7.22 -0.72 -12.40
N ALA A 76 -6.40 -0.86 -13.45
CA ALA A 76 -5.09 -0.21 -13.54
C ALA A 76 -5.15 1.32 -13.64
N THR A 77 -6.32 1.86 -13.97
CA THR A 77 -6.57 3.29 -14.22
C THR A 77 -7.88 3.74 -13.59
N GLY A 78 -8.08 5.05 -13.48
CA GLY A 78 -9.30 5.64 -12.93
C GLY A 78 -9.25 5.80 -11.41
N GLU A 79 -10.42 6.03 -10.82
CA GLU A 79 -10.55 6.46 -9.42
C GLU A 79 -10.18 5.36 -8.41
N CYS A 80 -10.23 4.09 -8.80
CA CYS A 80 -9.84 2.95 -7.95
C CYS A 80 -8.34 2.61 -8.04
N LYS A 81 -7.52 3.38 -8.78
CA LYS A 81 -6.11 3.05 -9.00
C LYS A 81 -5.38 2.86 -7.67
N LEU A 82 -4.78 1.69 -7.49
CA LEU A 82 -3.99 1.36 -6.32
C LEU A 82 -2.58 1.97 -6.44
N VAL A 83 -2.16 2.72 -5.43
CA VAL A 83 -0.85 3.36 -5.35
C VAL A 83 -0.07 2.86 -4.14
N THR A 84 1.25 2.85 -4.22
CA THR A 84 2.11 2.56 -3.08
C THR A 84 1.85 3.58 -1.96
N SER A 85 1.59 3.08 -0.75
CA SER A 85 1.41 3.93 0.43
C SER A 85 2.74 4.53 0.89
N SER A 86 2.71 5.81 1.23
CA SER A 86 3.79 6.48 1.94
C SER A 86 3.83 6.03 3.41
N LYS A 87 4.90 6.40 4.13
CA LYS A 87 5.01 6.12 5.56
C LYS A 87 3.88 6.78 6.36
N SER A 88 3.53 8.04 6.06
CA SER A 88 2.44 8.75 6.73
C SER A 88 1.08 8.11 6.47
N ASP A 89 0.85 7.55 5.28
CA ASP A 89 -0.38 6.83 4.98
C ASP A 89 -0.48 5.59 5.88
N ILE A 90 0.60 4.80 5.94
CA ILE A 90 0.66 3.58 6.77
C ILE A 90 0.46 3.91 8.26
N GLU A 91 1.12 4.95 8.76
CA GLU A 91 0.92 5.43 10.14
C GLU A 91 -0.54 5.79 10.40
N SER A 92 -1.21 6.44 9.45
CA SER A 92 -2.63 6.80 9.56
C SER A 92 -3.55 5.57 9.53
N PHE A 93 -3.24 4.57 8.70
CA PHE A 93 -4.04 3.35 8.58
C PHE A 93 -4.04 2.52 9.88
N PHE A 94 -2.93 2.56 10.62
CA PHE A 94 -2.72 1.78 11.83
C PHE A 94 -2.65 2.66 13.10
N GLU A 95 -3.23 3.86 13.08
CA GLU A 95 -3.22 4.79 14.22
C GLU A 95 -3.76 4.12 15.51
N GLN A 96 -4.81 3.31 15.39
CA GLN A 96 -5.42 2.55 16.49
C GLN A 96 -4.67 1.25 16.82
N TYR A 97 -3.65 0.88 16.04
CA TYR A 97 -2.90 -0.37 16.14
C TYR A 97 -1.37 -0.12 16.16
N PRO A 98 -0.85 0.76 17.04
CA PRO A 98 0.57 1.13 17.04
C PRO A 98 1.52 -0.06 17.29
N HIS A 99 1.03 -1.10 17.95
CA HIS A 99 1.78 -2.34 18.18
C HIS A 99 2.11 -3.11 16.89
N VAL A 100 1.32 -2.94 15.81
CA VAL A 100 1.62 -3.53 14.49
C VAL A 100 2.85 -2.86 13.91
N LEU A 101 2.86 -1.52 13.87
CA LEU A 101 3.98 -0.73 13.33
C LEU A 101 5.27 -0.92 14.15
N ASN A 102 5.17 -1.14 15.45
CA ASN A 102 6.33 -1.35 16.32
C ASN A 102 6.97 -2.74 16.20
N ARG A 103 6.27 -3.72 15.61
CA ARG A 103 6.71 -5.13 15.59
C ARG A 103 6.96 -5.65 14.18
N THR A 104 6.43 -5.00 13.16
CA THR A 104 6.42 -5.55 11.81
C THR A 104 6.88 -4.51 10.81
N ASP A 105 7.53 -4.97 9.75
CA ASP A 105 7.74 -4.18 8.56
C ASP A 105 6.44 -4.18 7.74
N VAL A 106 5.84 -3.00 7.59
CA VAL A 106 4.55 -2.83 6.91
C VAL A 106 4.77 -2.25 5.52
N SER A 107 4.13 -2.86 4.52
CA SER A 107 4.11 -2.36 3.15
C SER A 107 2.71 -2.45 2.59
N CYS A 108 2.20 -1.36 2.04
CA CYS A 108 0.83 -1.27 1.58
C CYS A 108 0.71 -0.67 0.19
N ILE A 109 -0.39 -1.03 -0.47
CA ILE A 109 -0.98 -0.28 -1.58
C ILE A 109 -2.36 0.18 -1.16
N HIS A 110 -2.83 1.32 -1.66
CA HIS A 110 -4.13 1.85 -1.28
C HIS A 110 -4.78 2.66 -2.39
N ASN A 111 -6.07 2.92 -2.20
CA ASN A 111 -6.82 3.98 -2.86
C ASN A 111 -7.66 4.73 -1.82
N MET A 112 -8.69 5.47 -2.22
CA MET A 112 -9.56 6.19 -1.28
C MET A 112 -10.42 5.29 -0.38
N ALA A 113 -10.63 4.02 -0.75
CA ALA A 113 -11.58 3.13 -0.10
C ALA A 113 -10.91 2.14 0.86
N PHE A 114 -9.76 1.58 0.48
CA PHE A 114 -9.04 0.59 1.27
C PHE A 114 -7.53 0.62 1.04
N ALA A 115 -6.79 0.02 1.97
CA ALA A 115 -5.40 -0.39 1.78
C ALA A 115 -5.27 -1.91 1.86
N PHE A 116 -4.41 -2.50 1.04
CA PHE A 116 -3.98 -3.89 1.17
C PHE A 116 -2.52 -3.92 1.60
N CYS A 117 -2.25 -4.57 2.72
CA CYS A 117 -0.97 -4.48 3.42
C CYS A 117 -0.39 -5.87 3.70
N GLY A 118 0.93 -5.99 3.50
CA GLY A 118 1.73 -7.08 4.06
C GLY A 118 2.37 -6.63 5.37
N LEU A 119 2.25 -7.46 6.41
CA LEU A 119 2.85 -7.26 7.72
C LEU A 119 3.94 -8.32 7.91
N THR A 120 5.21 -7.91 7.86
CA THR A 120 6.34 -8.86 7.89
C THR A 120 7.00 -8.89 9.25
N LEU A 121 7.13 -10.09 9.82
CA LEU A 121 7.87 -10.39 11.04
C LEU A 121 8.71 -11.64 10.79
N ASP A 122 10.02 -11.57 11.04
CA ASP A 122 10.96 -12.71 10.92
C ASP A 122 10.82 -13.49 9.59
N LYS A 123 10.69 -12.77 8.47
CA LYS A 123 10.50 -13.28 7.09
C LYS A 123 9.15 -13.93 6.81
N LYS A 124 8.22 -13.94 7.76
CA LYS A 124 6.83 -14.32 7.54
C LYS A 124 6.00 -13.07 7.30
N THR A 125 5.23 -13.06 6.21
CA THR A 125 4.30 -11.97 5.89
C THR A 125 2.88 -12.46 6.07
N ASP A 126 2.15 -11.83 6.98
CA ASP A 126 0.70 -11.94 7.09
C ASP A 126 0.05 -10.79 6.31
N TYR A 127 -1.19 -10.96 5.84
CA TYR A 127 -1.85 -9.97 4.97
C TYR A 127 -3.13 -9.46 5.60
N VAL A 128 -3.38 -8.15 5.45
CA VAL A 128 -4.59 -7.50 5.93
C VAL A 128 -5.13 -6.53 4.89
N MET A 129 -6.44 -6.33 4.92
CA MET A 129 -7.08 -5.18 4.28
C MET A 129 -7.47 -4.18 5.37
N VAL A 130 -7.18 -2.90 5.15
CA VAL A 130 -7.63 -1.80 6.00
C VAL A 130 -8.74 -1.04 5.26
N THR A 131 -9.95 -1.04 5.81
CA THR A 131 -11.06 -0.25 5.27
C THR A 131 -10.89 1.21 5.67
N LEU A 132 -10.74 2.12 4.71
CA LEU A 132 -10.46 3.53 4.95
C LEU A 132 -11.71 4.42 4.95
N VAL A 133 -12.85 3.88 4.52
CA VAL A 133 -14.16 4.56 4.53
C VAL A 133 -14.87 4.49 5.88
N THR A 134 -14.24 3.88 6.89
CA THR A 134 -14.75 3.82 8.27
C THR A 134 -13.91 4.71 9.17
N ASN A 135 -14.51 5.25 10.24
CA ASN A 135 -13.80 6.00 11.27
C ASN A 135 -14.05 5.37 12.66
N PRO A 136 -13.05 4.71 13.28
CA PRO A 136 -11.69 4.51 12.76
C PRO A 136 -11.63 3.49 11.62
N PRO A 137 -10.51 3.45 10.86
CA PRO A 137 -10.25 2.39 9.89
C PRO A 137 -10.37 0.99 10.50
N GLN A 138 -10.96 0.05 9.77
CA GLN A 138 -11.13 -1.34 10.22
C GLN A 138 -10.09 -2.26 9.57
N VAL A 139 -9.38 -3.05 10.36
CA VAL A 139 -8.38 -4.02 9.88
C VAL A 139 -9.00 -5.41 9.78
N MET A 140 -8.96 -6.00 8.59
CA MET A 140 -9.52 -7.31 8.28
C MET A 140 -8.39 -8.27 7.85
N PRO A 141 -8.19 -9.38 8.57
CA PRO A 141 -7.14 -10.34 8.24
C PRO A 141 -7.50 -11.22 7.03
N TYR A 142 -6.50 -11.53 6.23
CA TYR A 142 -6.60 -12.38 5.05
C TYR A 142 -5.55 -13.50 5.09
N ASN A 143 -5.95 -14.72 4.71
CA ASN A 143 -5.03 -15.81 4.43
C ASN A 143 -4.75 -15.88 2.92
N ARG A 144 -3.49 -16.01 2.53
CA ARG A 144 -3.11 -16.32 1.14
C ARG A 144 -3.43 -17.78 0.84
N ILE A 145 -4.14 -18.04 -0.26
CA ILE A 145 -4.55 -19.38 -0.69
C ILE A 145 -3.91 -19.81 -2.02
N LYS A 146 -3.43 -18.86 -2.84
CA LYS A 146 -2.66 -19.11 -4.07
C LYS A 146 -1.61 -18.02 -4.27
#